data_AF-A0A455UB96-F1
#
_entry.id   AF-A0A455UB96-F1
#
_cell.length_a   1.000
_cell.length_b   1.000
_cell.length_c   1.000
_cell.angle_alpha   90.00
_cell.angle_beta   90.00
_cell.angle_gamma   90.00
#
_symmetry.space_group_name_H-M   'P 1'
#
loop_
_entity.id
_entity.type
_entity.pdbx_description
1 polymer ?
#
loop_
_entity_poly.entity_id
_entity_poly.type
_entity_poly.pdbx_seq_one_letter_code
_entity_poly.pdbx_strand_id
1 'polypeptide(L)' 'MTHRPDTLENAPLGRDSAYPEQYDAGLLYPIPRAANRTPLGIEEDALPFVGEDEWHAFEVSWLNSRGKPIVAVARFRPI' A
#
# COMPACT_ATOMS: atom_id res chain seq x y z
N MET A 1 14.66 -4.25 -22.02
CA MET A 1 14.64 -4.34 -20.56
C MET A 1 13.82 -3.16 -20.06
N THR A 2 12.68 -3.41 -19.42
CA THR A 2 11.77 -2.37 -18.93
C THR A 2 12.49 -1.56 -17.87
N HIS A 3 12.70 -0.27 -18.11
CA HIS A 3 13.28 0.65 -17.13
C HIS A 3 12.32 0.74 -15.94
N ARG A 4 12.73 0.19 -14.79
CA ARG A 4 11.99 0.30 -13.52
C ARG A 4 12.16 1.73 -13.00
N PRO A 5 11.10 2.41 -12.57
CA PRO A 5 11.23 3.76 -12.02
C PRO A 5 12.07 3.74 -10.73
N ASP A 6 12.96 4.73 -10.59
CA ASP A 6 13.89 4.87 -9.46
C ASP A 6 13.16 4.98 -8.11
N THR A 7 11.89 5.39 -8.11
CA THR A 7 11.01 5.44 -6.92
C THR A 7 10.86 4.10 -6.20
N LEU A 8 11.16 2.99 -6.88
CA LEU A 8 11.08 1.65 -6.34
C LEU A 8 12.43 1.09 -5.86
N GLU A 9 13.51 1.87 -5.91
CA GLU A 9 14.83 1.47 -5.41
C GLU A 9 14.81 1.17 -3.91
N ASN A 10 14.05 1.95 -3.14
CA ASN A 10 13.91 1.79 -1.70
C ASN A 10 12.64 1.04 -1.27
N ALA A 11 11.87 0.51 -2.23
CA ALA A 11 10.67 -0.24 -1.91
C ALA A 11 11.01 -1.52 -1.13
N PRO A 12 10.22 -1.90 -0.12
CA PRO A 12 10.49 -3.08 0.72
C PRO A 12 10.22 -4.42 0.02
N LEU A 13 9.63 -4.39 -1.18
CA LEU A 13 9.27 -5.60 -1.92
C LEU A 13 10.50 -6.46 -2.22
N GLY A 14 10.46 -7.73 -1.80
CA GLY A 14 11.55 -8.68 -1.97
C GLY A 14 12.69 -8.53 -0.96
N ARG A 15 12.49 -7.73 0.10
CA ARG A 15 13.43 -7.55 1.22
C ARG A 15 12.83 -8.09 2.50
N ASP A 16 13.69 -8.30 3.51
CA ASP A 16 13.25 -8.64 4.85
C ASP A 16 12.39 -7.51 5.44
N SER A 17 11.26 -7.89 6.02
CA SER A 17 10.33 -6.96 6.66
C SER A 17 10.46 -7.08 8.18
N ALA A 18 10.44 -5.94 8.88
CA ALA A 18 10.34 -5.94 10.32
C ALA A 18 8.97 -6.48 10.76
N TYR A 19 8.94 -7.25 11.84
CA TYR A 19 7.72 -7.76 12.47
C TYR A 19 7.58 -7.14 13.87
N PRO A 20 7.12 -5.89 13.99
CA PRO A 20 6.91 -5.28 15.30
C PRO A 20 5.75 -5.96 16.04
N GLU A 21 5.91 -6.07 17.36
CA GLU A 21 4.87 -6.63 18.24
C GLU A 21 3.75 -5.63 18.55
N GLN A 22 3.95 -4.35 18.20
CA GLN A 22 3.02 -3.25 18.42
C GLN A 22 2.67 -2.57 17.10
N TYR A 23 1.57 -1.82 17.11
CA TYR A 23 1.16 -1.04 15.96
C TYR A 23 2.24 -0.02 15.56
N ASP A 24 2.65 -0.07 14.30
CA ASP A 24 3.60 0.88 13.71
C ASP A 24 3.15 1.27 12.30
N ALA A 25 2.65 2.50 12.18
CA ALA A 25 2.25 3.06 10.88
C ALA A 25 3.46 3.40 9.98
N GLY A 26 4.66 3.53 10.56
CA GLY A 26 5.89 3.85 9.84
C GLY A 26 6.36 2.74 8.90
N LEU A 27 5.79 1.53 9.02
CA LEU A 27 6.04 0.43 8.08
C LEU A 27 5.40 0.64 6.71
N LEU A 28 4.42 1.54 6.58
CA LEU A 28 3.75 1.79 5.31
C LEU A 28 4.69 2.55 4.36
N TYR A 29 4.92 1.99 3.16
CA TYR A 29 5.74 2.60 2.12
C TYR A 29 4.87 3.10 0.96
N PRO A 30 4.74 4.43 0.74
CA PRO A 30 3.96 4.97 -0.36
C PRO A 30 4.71 4.83 -1.69
N ILE A 31 3.98 4.49 -2.76
CA ILE A 31 4.49 4.47 -4.13
C ILE A 31 3.69 5.50 -4.95
N PRO A 32 4.32 6.60 -5.42
CA PRO A 32 3.64 7.62 -6.22
C PRO A 32 3.16 7.06 -7.57
N ARG A 33 1.91 7.36 -7.94
CA ARG A 33 1.33 6.90 -9.21
C ARG A 33 1.98 7.56 -10.43
N ALA A 34 2.41 8.82 -10.28
CA ALA A 34 3.14 9.58 -11.31
C ALA A 34 4.29 8.79 -11.94
N ALA A 35 5.04 8.03 -11.12
CA ALA A 35 6.21 7.28 -11.57
C ALA A 35 5.91 6.34 -12.75
N ASN A 36 4.71 5.73 -12.79
CA ASN A 36 4.27 4.89 -13.90
C ASN A 36 3.31 5.60 -14.87
N ARG A 37 2.62 6.67 -14.45
CA ARG A 37 1.68 7.42 -15.29
C ARG A 37 2.38 8.36 -16.28
N THR A 38 3.42 9.07 -15.84
CA THR A 38 4.15 10.05 -16.68
C THR A 38 4.74 9.40 -17.95
N PRO A 39 5.41 8.23 -17.90
CA PRO A 39 5.93 7.58 -19.12
C PRO A 39 4.83 7.12 -20.08
N LEU A 40 3.60 6.95 -19.60
CA LEU A 40 2.42 6.61 -20.41
C LEU A 40 1.73 7.85 -21.00
N GLY A 41 2.24 9.06 -20.73
CA GLY A 41 1.62 10.33 -21.14
C GLY A 41 0.33 10.64 -20.40
N ILE A 42 0.14 10.09 -19.20
CA ILE A 42 -1.04 10.33 -18.36
C ILE A 42 -0.72 11.46 -17.37
N GLU A 43 -1.39 12.59 -17.56
CA GLU A 43 -1.27 13.75 -16.67
C GLU A 43 -2.15 13.59 -15.41
N GLU A 44 -1.63 13.96 -14.24
CA GLU A 44 -2.36 13.81 -12.97
C GLU A 44 -3.63 14.66 -12.91
N ASP A 45 -3.61 15.87 -13.47
CA ASP A 45 -4.75 16.79 -13.48
C ASP A 45 -5.79 16.48 -14.58
N ALA A 46 -5.50 15.51 -15.47
CA ALA A 46 -6.33 15.18 -16.62
C ALA A 46 -6.36 13.66 -16.87
N LEU A 47 -6.69 12.89 -15.83
CA LEU A 47 -6.81 11.44 -15.95
C LEU A 47 -7.88 11.05 -16.99
N PRO A 48 -7.57 10.14 -17.94
CA PRO A 48 -8.53 9.71 -18.96
C PRO A 48 -9.55 8.68 -18.43
N PHE A 49 -9.57 8.43 -17.12
CA PHE A 49 -10.40 7.44 -16.46
C PHE A 49 -10.77 7.88 -15.04
N VAL A 50 -11.80 7.22 -14.49
CA VAL A 50 -12.22 7.33 -13.10
C VAL A 50 -12.25 5.92 -12.50
N GLY A 51 -11.80 5.78 -11.26
CA GLY A 51 -11.80 4.50 -10.55
C GLY A 51 -11.14 4.62 -9.17
N GLU A 52 -11.13 3.51 -8.44
CA GLU A 52 -10.51 3.39 -7.12
C GLU A 52 -9.74 2.06 -7.02
N ASP A 53 -8.79 2.01 -6.09
CA ASP A 53 -8.16 0.75 -5.70
C ASP A 53 -8.90 0.20 -4.49
N GLU A 54 -9.61 -0.92 -4.66
CA GLU A 54 -10.25 -1.62 -3.54
C GLU A 54 -9.32 -2.72 -3.01
N TRP A 55 -9.02 -2.67 -1.72
CA TRP A 55 -8.18 -3.65 -1.03
C TRP A 55 -9.00 -4.50 -0.08
N HIS A 56 -8.83 -5.82 -0.16
CA HIS A 56 -9.36 -6.79 0.80
C HIS A 56 -8.23 -7.34 1.66
N ALA A 57 -8.26 -7.05 2.97
CA ALA A 57 -7.35 -7.65 3.93
C ALA A 57 -8.08 -8.76 4.68
N PHE A 58 -7.76 -10.01 4.31
CA PHE A 58 -8.39 -11.20 4.88
C PHE A 58 -7.83 -11.59 6.26
N GLU A 59 -6.63 -11.11 6.59
CA GLU A 59 -5.87 -11.54 7.77
C GLU A 59 -5.69 -10.39 8.77
N VAL A 60 -6.77 -9.66 9.06
CA VAL A 60 -6.74 -8.59 10.08
C VAL A 60 -7.00 -9.19 11.46
N SER A 61 -6.06 -9.00 12.38
CA SER A 61 -6.24 -9.39 13.78
C SER A 61 -5.55 -8.42 14.74
N TRP A 62 -6.08 -8.29 15.95
CA TRP A 62 -5.53 -7.44 17.01
C TRP A 62 -6.02 -7.90 18.39
N LEU A 63 -5.46 -7.34 19.47
CA LEU A 63 -5.95 -7.56 20.83
C LEU A 63 -6.89 -6.44 21.26
N ASN A 64 -8.02 -6.77 21.91
CA ASN A 64 -8.83 -5.75 22.59
C ASN A 64 -8.14 -5.26 23.89
N SER A 65 -8.75 -4.30 24.58
CA SER A 65 -8.22 -3.72 25.82
C SER A 65 -8.03 -4.73 26.98
N ARG A 66 -8.55 -5.95 26.86
CA ARG A 66 -8.38 -7.05 27.82
C ARG A 66 -7.42 -8.14 27.34
N GLY A 67 -6.70 -7.91 26.23
CA GLY A 67 -5.77 -8.88 25.67
C GLY A 67 -6.41 -10.05 24.92
N LYS A 68 -7.73 -9.99 24.64
CA LYS A 68 -8.39 -11.05 23.86
C LYS A 68 -8.15 -10.81 22.36
N PRO A 69 -7.69 -11.83 21.59
CA PRO A 69 -7.60 -11.74 20.14
C PRO A 69 -8.96 -11.50 19.48
N ILE A 70 -8.98 -10.61 18.50
CA ILE A 70 -10.09 -10.27 17.63
C ILE A 70 -9.60 -10.46 16.18
N VAL A 71 -10.48 -10.98 15.33
CA VAL A 71 -10.22 -11.19 13.90
C VAL A 71 -11.32 -10.54 13.08
N ALA A 72 -10.97 -10.04 11.90
CA ALA A 72 -11.90 -9.46 10.96
C ALA A 72 -11.37 -9.59 9.51
N VAL A 73 -12.28 -9.43 8.55
CA VAL A 73 -11.92 -9.12 7.16
C VAL A 73 -12.19 -7.63 6.96
N ALA A 74 -11.21 -6.90 6.43
CA ALA A 74 -11.33 -5.47 6.18
C ALA A 74 -11.36 -5.17 4.68
N ARG A 75 -12.09 -4.10 4.33
CA ARG A 75 -12.14 -3.53 2.98
C ARG A 75 -11.73 -2.07 3.03
N PHE A 76 -10.76 -1.67 2.20
CA PHE A 76 -10.24 -0.31 2.14
C PHE A 76 -10.42 0.29 0.74
N ARG A 77 -10.74 1.58 0.70
CA ARG A 77 -10.85 2.41 -0.51
C ARG A 77 -10.11 3.72 -0.24
N PRO A 78 -8.78 3.74 -0.31
CA PRO A 78 -8.01 4.95 -0.11
C PRO A 78 -8.31 5.93 -1.25
N ILE A 79 -8.64 7.17 -0.87
CA ILE A 79 -8.87 8.30 -1.77
C ILE A 79 -7.53 8.83 -2.26
#